data_AF-A0A7X8WRG1-F1
#
_entry.id   AF-A0A7X8WRG1-F1
#
_cell.length_a   1.000
_cell.length_b   1.000
_cell.length_c   1.000
_cell.angle_alpha   90.00
_cell.angle_beta   90.00
_cell.angle_gamma   90.00
#
_symmetry.space_group_name_H-M   'P 1'
#
loop_
_entity.id
_entity.type
_entity.pdbx_description
1 polymer ?
#
loop_
_entity_poly.entity_id
_entity_poly.type
_entity_poly.pdbx_seq_one_letter_code
_entity_poly.pdbx_strand_id
1 'polypeptide(L)'
;LLIGGGMAFTFLKAQGHDVASSLLEEDQIPVVKDYLRRSEAGAANIVIPTDVIVAEAFSADAAHAVVDANAMASGPGGSDGLGLDIGPATAKLYSQHIEASSTVFWNGPMGVFEMENFAGGTYAVAKALTNVQGLSVVGGGDSAAAVRALGFADEDYGHISTGGGASLEYLEGKALPGIDALAR
;
A
#
# COMPACT_ATOMS: atom_id res chain seq x y z
N LEU A 1 -6.35 -3.10 -8.44
CA LEU A 1 -6.18 -2.27 -7.23
C LEU A 1 -5.39 -3.10 -6.24
N LEU A 2 -4.18 -2.67 -5.89
CA LEU A 2 -3.30 -3.35 -4.94
C LEU A 2 -3.42 -2.61 -3.60
N ILE A 3 -3.61 -3.32 -2.50
CA ILE A 3 -3.85 -2.72 -1.18
C ILE A 3 -2.68 -3.04 -0.24
N GLY A 4 -1.98 -2.02 0.25
CA GLY A 4 -0.86 -2.19 1.19
C GLY A 4 -0.97 -1.27 2.39
N GLY A 5 0.10 -1.18 3.18
CA GLY A 5 0.17 -0.32 4.36
C GLY A 5 -0.85 -0.71 5.44
N GLY A 6 -1.05 0.19 6.41
CA GLY A 6 -1.97 -0.07 7.52
C GLY A 6 -3.42 -0.36 7.10
N MET A 7 -3.87 0.22 5.97
CA MET A 7 -5.25 -0.01 5.50
C MET A 7 -5.49 -1.47 5.09
N ALA A 8 -4.45 -2.23 4.72
CA ALA A 8 -4.58 -3.63 4.34
C ALA A 8 -5.15 -4.49 5.48
N PHE A 9 -4.92 -4.13 6.74
CA PHE A 9 -5.44 -4.88 7.88
C PHE A 9 -6.96 -4.72 8.03
N THR A 10 -7.54 -3.58 7.68
CA THR A 10 -9.00 -3.44 7.61
C THR A 10 -9.59 -4.34 6.51
N PHE A 11 -8.89 -4.52 5.39
CA PHE A 11 -9.27 -5.48 4.34
C PHE A 11 -9.20 -6.93 4.80
N LEU A 12 -8.10 -7.32 5.45
CA LEU A 12 -7.94 -8.67 6.01
C LEU A 12 -8.99 -8.94 7.09
N LYS A 13 -9.26 -7.98 7.98
CA LYS A 13 -10.30 -8.09 9.01
C LYS A 13 -11.69 -8.23 8.39
N ALA A 14 -11.98 -7.50 7.30
CA ALA A 14 -13.23 -7.62 6.56
C ALA A 14 -13.43 -9.00 5.93
N GLN A 15 -12.34 -9.70 5.57
CA GLN A 15 -12.34 -11.10 5.12
C GLN A 15 -12.44 -12.13 6.27
N GLY A 16 -12.43 -11.68 7.52
CA GLY A 16 -12.54 -12.52 8.71
C GLY A 16 -11.20 -13.01 9.27
N HIS A 17 -10.08 -12.44 8.84
CA HIS A 17 -8.76 -12.76 9.39
C HIS A 17 -8.53 -12.07 10.74
N ASP A 18 -7.75 -12.72 11.61
CA ASP A 18 -7.22 -12.10 12.80
C ASP A 18 -5.97 -11.30 12.43
N VAL A 19 -6.01 -9.99 12.68
CA VAL A 19 -4.94 -9.03 12.34
C VAL A 19 -4.09 -8.65 13.55
N ALA A 20 -4.19 -9.40 14.64
CA ALA A 20 -3.54 -9.10 15.92
C ALA A 20 -3.86 -7.65 16.36
N SER A 21 -2.87 -6.90 16.82
CA SER A 21 -3.03 -5.50 17.24
C SER A 21 -2.66 -4.49 16.16
N SER A 22 -2.64 -4.92 14.89
CA SER A 22 -2.32 -4.05 13.74
C SER A 22 -3.36 -2.93 13.58
N LEU A 23 -2.96 -1.86 12.88
CA LEU A 23 -3.81 -0.69 12.65
C LEU A 23 -5.15 -1.10 12.03
N LEU A 24 -6.26 -0.73 12.66
CA LEU A 24 -7.59 -1.16 12.27
C LEU A 24 -8.60 -0.02 12.40
N GLU A 25 -9.36 0.20 11.33
CA GLU A 25 -10.51 1.10 11.30
C GLU A 25 -11.79 0.26 11.27
N GLU A 26 -12.28 -0.13 12.46
CA GLU A 26 -13.42 -1.03 12.58
C GLU A 26 -14.70 -0.48 11.94
N ASP A 27 -14.90 0.84 11.98
CA ASP A 27 -16.02 1.55 11.37
C ASP A 27 -16.01 1.49 9.83
N GLN A 28 -14.84 1.23 9.22
CA GLN A 28 -14.68 1.10 7.77
C GLN A 28 -14.91 -0.34 7.26
N ILE A 29 -15.00 -1.34 8.14
CA ILE A 29 -15.24 -2.74 7.75
C ILE A 29 -16.48 -2.91 6.84
N PRO A 30 -17.64 -2.30 7.13
CA PRO A 30 -18.81 -2.40 6.24
C PRO A 30 -18.55 -1.84 4.84
N VAL A 31 -17.79 -0.75 4.74
CA VAL A 31 -17.43 -0.10 3.47
C VAL A 31 -16.50 -1.00 2.67
N VAL A 32 -15.46 -1.54 3.32
CA VAL A 32 -14.52 -2.46 2.69
C VAL A 32 -15.21 -3.73 2.19
N LYS A 33 -16.17 -4.30 2.96
CA LYS A 33 -16.98 -5.43 2.50
C LYS A 33 -17.76 -5.11 1.22
N ASP A 34 -18.30 -3.89 1.08
CA ASP A 34 -18.94 -3.48 -0.18
C ASP A 34 -17.94 -3.41 -1.33
N TYR A 35 -16.73 -2.89 -1.11
CA TYR A 35 -15.68 -2.88 -2.14
C TYR A 35 -15.31 -4.29 -2.60
N LEU A 36 -15.15 -5.23 -1.68
CA LEU A 36 -14.85 -6.63 -2.01
C LEU A 36 -16.00 -7.28 -2.80
N ARG A 37 -17.24 -7.09 -2.36
CA ARG A 37 -18.43 -7.57 -3.09
C ARG A 37 -18.51 -6.99 -4.51
N ARG A 38 -18.22 -5.70 -4.68
CA ARG A 38 -18.17 -5.05 -6.00
C ARG A 38 -17.01 -5.58 -6.86
N SER A 39 -15.88 -5.89 -6.23
CA SER A 39 -14.74 -6.52 -6.89
C SER A 39 -15.09 -7.90 -7.43
N GLU A 40 -15.74 -8.74 -6.62
CA GLU A 40 -16.27 -10.06 -7.02
C GLU A 40 -17.28 -9.95 -8.16
N ALA A 41 -18.09 -8.88 -8.16
CA ALA A 41 -19.03 -8.59 -9.24
C ALA A 41 -18.37 -8.01 -10.52
N GLY A 42 -17.04 -7.89 -10.55
CA GLY A 42 -16.27 -7.47 -11.72
C GLY A 42 -16.06 -5.97 -11.86
N ALA A 43 -16.35 -5.16 -10.84
CA ALA A 43 -16.13 -3.70 -10.91
C ALA A 43 -14.62 -3.34 -10.96
N ALA A 44 -13.78 -4.11 -10.27
CA ALA A 44 -12.32 -4.02 -10.31
C ALA A 44 -11.71 -5.31 -9.74
N ASN A 45 -10.47 -5.64 -10.10
CA ASN A 45 -9.72 -6.67 -9.39
C ASN A 45 -9.00 -6.05 -8.18
N ILE A 46 -9.44 -6.38 -6.96
CA ILE A 46 -8.78 -5.98 -5.71
C ILE A 46 -7.86 -7.12 -5.26
N VAL A 47 -6.59 -6.81 -5.06
CA VAL A 47 -5.58 -7.76 -4.58
C VAL A 47 -5.13 -7.33 -3.20
N ILE A 48 -5.22 -8.24 -2.23
CA ILE A 48 -4.92 -8.03 -0.81
C ILE A 48 -3.68 -8.86 -0.45
N PRO A 49 -2.85 -8.44 0.54
CA PRO A 49 -1.67 -9.19 0.95
C PRO A 49 -2.00 -10.62 1.38
N THR A 50 -1.16 -11.57 0.98
CA THR A 50 -1.24 -12.98 1.38
C THR A 50 -0.28 -13.33 2.51
N ASP A 51 0.78 -12.55 2.65
CA ASP A 51 1.79 -12.63 3.71
C ASP A 51 2.19 -11.22 4.15
N VAL A 52 2.62 -11.09 5.40
CA VAL A 52 2.95 -9.82 6.05
C VAL A 52 4.15 -9.99 6.97
N ILE A 53 4.87 -8.90 7.24
CA ILE A 53 5.89 -8.85 8.29
C ILE A 53 5.22 -8.39 9.58
N VAL A 54 5.20 -9.27 10.59
CA VAL A 54 4.67 -8.98 11.93
C VAL A 54 5.83 -8.80 12.91
N ALA A 55 5.76 -7.76 13.73
CA ALA A 55 6.73 -7.46 14.77
C ALA A 55 6.06 -7.42 16.16
N GLU A 56 6.84 -7.70 17.21
CA GLU A 56 6.36 -7.65 18.60
C GLU A 56 6.12 -6.22 19.12
N ALA A 57 6.70 -5.21 18.46
CA ALA A 57 6.58 -3.81 18.84
C ALA A 57 6.87 -2.89 17.63
N PHE A 58 6.40 -1.64 17.71
CA PHE A 58 6.69 -0.60 16.73
C PHE A 58 8.10 -0.04 16.95
N SER A 59 9.12 -0.79 16.55
CA SER A 59 10.54 -0.44 16.70
C SER A 59 11.37 -1.10 15.62
N ALA A 60 12.41 -0.41 15.13
CA ALA A 60 13.32 -0.93 14.12
C ALA A 60 14.02 -2.24 14.56
N ASP A 61 14.27 -2.41 15.86
CA ASP A 61 14.97 -3.56 16.42
C ASP A 61 14.04 -4.66 16.97
N ALA A 62 12.72 -4.51 16.81
CA ALA A 62 11.75 -5.47 17.31
C ALA A 62 11.93 -6.85 16.67
N ALA A 63 11.73 -7.92 17.45
CA ALA A 63 11.64 -9.25 16.88
C ALA A 63 10.49 -9.30 15.87
N HIS A 64 10.77 -9.80 14.67
CA HIS A 64 9.83 -9.81 13.56
C HIS A 64 9.93 -11.10 12.75
N ALA A 65 8.85 -11.45 12.06
CA ALA A 65 8.79 -12.60 11.16
C ALA A 65 7.83 -12.35 10.01
N VAL A 66 8.09 -13.01 8.89
CA VAL A 66 7.11 -13.16 7.81
C VAL A 66 6.10 -14.23 8.24
N VAL A 67 4.81 -13.91 8.15
CA VAL A 67 3.71 -14.82 8.44
C VAL A 67 2.63 -14.72 7.37
N ASP A 68 1.83 -15.78 7.23
CA ASP A 68 0.63 -15.73 6.39
C ASP A 68 -0.37 -14.70 6.96
N ALA A 69 -1.03 -13.95 6.07
CA ALA A 69 -1.96 -12.89 6.45
C ALA A 69 -3.19 -13.40 7.23
N ASN A 70 -3.48 -14.70 7.14
CA ASN A 70 -4.55 -15.36 7.91
C ASN A 70 -4.08 -15.92 9.27
N ALA A 71 -2.80 -15.76 9.61
CA ALA A 71 -2.18 -16.33 10.81
C ALA A 71 -1.29 -15.30 11.53
N MET A 72 -1.63 -14.01 11.49
CA MET A 72 -0.78 -12.94 12.04
C MET A 72 -0.45 -13.13 13.53
N ALA A 73 -1.41 -13.61 14.33
CA ALA A 73 -1.22 -13.89 15.75
C ALA A 73 -0.24 -15.05 16.05
N SER A 74 0.26 -15.77 15.03
CA SER A 74 1.34 -16.76 15.18
C SER A 74 2.75 -16.14 15.17
N GLY A 75 2.85 -14.87 14.76
CA GLY A 75 4.11 -14.14 14.71
C GLY A 75 4.55 -13.59 16.07
N PRO A 76 5.68 -12.87 16.11
CA PRO A 76 6.15 -12.17 17.31
C PRO A 76 5.08 -11.25 17.91
N GLY A 77 5.00 -11.20 19.24
CA GLY A 77 3.95 -10.48 19.97
C GLY A 77 2.60 -11.22 20.07
N GLY A 78 2.39 -12.29 19.32
CA GLY A 78 1.13 -13.04 19.35
C GLY A 78 -0.06 -12.15 18.96
N SER A 79 -1.12 -12.13 19.78
CA SER A 79 -2.27 -11.23 19.59
C SER A 79 -1.92 -9.74 19.74
N ASP A 80 -0.82 -9.41 20.42
CA ASP A 80 -0.32 -8.03 20.58
C ASP A 80 0.64 -7.63 19.45
N GLY A 81 0.93 -8.54 18.51
CA GLY A 81 1.79 -8.29 17.36
C GLY A 81 1.24 -7.24 16.40
N LEU A 82 2.13 -6.58 15.66
CA LEU A 82 1.84 -5.51 14.72
C LEU A 82 2.31 -5.87 13.33
N GLY A 83 1.44 -5.83 12.33
CA GLY A 83 1.83 -5.89 10.92
C GLY A 83 2.45 -4.57 10.49
N LEU A 84 3.70 -4.60 10.02
CA LEU A 84 4.48 -3.39 9.71
C LEU A 84 4.93 -3.29 8.24
N ASP A 85 4.82 -4.37 7.46
CA ASP A 85 5.06 -4.36 6.01
C ASP A 85 4.35 -5.55 5.33
N ILE A 86 4.25 -5.52 4.00
CA ILE A 86 3.85 -6.70 3.23
C ILE A 86 4.99 -7.72 3.18
N GLY A 87 4.65 -9.00 3.13
CA GLY A 87 5.62 -10.07 3.00
C GLY A 87 6.18 -10.21 1.57
N PRO A 88 7.26 -11.00 1.40
CA PRO A 88 7.94 -11.18 0.12
C PRO A 88 7.06 -11.82 -0.97
N ALA A 89 6.09 -12.68 -0.63
CA ALA A 89 5.20 -13.29 -1.63
C ALA A 89 4.24 -12.24 -2.21
N THR A 90 3.67 -11.39 -1.34
CA THR A 90 2.81 -10.27 -1.70
C THR A 90 3.59 -9.24 -2.52
N ALA A 91 4.79 -8.85 -2.07
CA ALA A 91 5.65 -7.91 -2.78
C ALA A 91 5.92 -8.39 -4.21
N LYS A 92 6.27 -9.67 -4.37
CA LYS A 92 6.48 -10.28 -5.69
C LYS A 92 5.23 -10.25 -6.56
N LEU A 93 4.06 -10.61 -6.01
CA LEU A 93 2.79 -10.57 -6.73
C LEU A 93 2.45 -9.14 -7.19
N TYR A 94 2.70 -8.15 -6.32
CA TYR A 94 2.43 -6.75 -6.62
C TYR A 94 3.35 -6.24 -7.72
N SER A 95 4.65 -6.54 -7.65
CA SER A 95 5.60 -6.20 -8.71
C SER A 95 5.16 -6.76 -10.07
N GLN A 96 4.68 -8.01 -10.12
CA GLN A 96 4.17 -8.61 -11.36
C GLN A 96 2.97 -7.87 -11.93
N HIS A 97 2.00 -7.50 -11.09
CA HIS A 97 0.84 -6.71 -11.52
C HIS A 97 1.24 -5.31 -12.02
N ILE A 98 2.19 -4.67 -11.33
CA ILE A 98 2.69 -3.34 -11.69
C ILE A 98 3.41 -3.39 -13.04
N GLU A 99 4.36 -4.30 -13.22
CA GLU A 99 5.16 -4.42 -14.44
C GLU A 99 4.31 -4.80 -15.67
N ALA A 100 3.23 -5.54 -15.47
CA ALA A 100 2.27 -5.88 -16.52
C ALA A 100 1.32 -4.73 -16.90
N SER A 101 1.30 -3.64 -16.13
CA SER A 101 0.37 -2.53 -16.33
C SER A 101 0.92 -1.46 -17.27
N SER A 102 0.07 -0.91 -18.14
CA SER A 102 0.44 0.23 -19.00
C SER A 102 0.35 1.59 -18.29
N THR A 103 -0.38 1.65 -17.18
CA THR A 103 -0.48 2.86 -16.36
C THR A 103 -0.64 2.46 -14.90
N VAL A 104 0.16 3.07 -14.03
CA VAL A 104 0.13 2.81 -12.59
C VAL A 104 0.14 4.14 -11.85
N PHE A 105 -0.80 4.31 -10.93
CA PHE A 105 -0.77 5.37 -9.94
C PHE A 105 -0.52 4.74 -8.57
N TRP A 106 0.53 5.17 -7.89
CA TRP A 106 0.89 4.69 -6.57
C TRP A 106 0.78 5.80 -5.53
N ASN A 107 0.02 5.55 -4.48
CA ASN A 107 -0.13 6.45 -3.33
C ASN A 107 -0.23 5.61 -2.05
N GLY A 108 0.73 5.84 -1.14
CA GLY A 108 0.88 5.14 0.13
C GLY A 108 1.98 4.07 0.12
N PRO A 109 2.99 4.15 1.00
CA PRO A 109 3.95 3.06 1.24
C PRO A 109 3.28 1.73 1.62
N MET A 110 3.98 0.61 1.44
CA MET A 110 3.44 -0.72 1.79
C MET A 110 3.67 -1.10 3.25
N GLY A 111 4.60 -0.44 3.92
CA GLY A 111 4.99 -0.66 5.30
C GLY A 111 5.65 0.58 5.91
N VAL A 112 6.20 0.44 7.11
CA VAL A 112 6.92 1.48 7.86
C VAL A 112 8.32 1.65 7.27
N PHE A 113 8.39 2.24 6.07
CA PHE A 113 9.59 2.30 5.24
C PHE A 113 10.76 3.07 5.88
N GLU A 114 10.51 3.85 6.92
CA GLU A 114 11.51 4.54 7.72
C GLU A 114 12.36 3.57 8.56
N MET A 115 11.91 2.32 8.72
CA MET A 115 12.62 1.25 9.42
C MET A 115 13.07 0.20 8.41
N GLU A 116 14.38 -0.07 8.32
CA GLU A 116 14.97 -0.96 7.31
C GLU A 116 14.31 -2.35 7.24
N ASN A 117 13.99 -2.93 8.41
CA ASN A 117 13.33 -4.23 8.51
C ASN A 117 11.88 -4.26 7.98
N PHE A 118 11.26 -3.10 7.77
CA PHE A 118 9.86 -2.93 7.33
C PHE A 118 9.74 -2.08 6.05
N ALA A 119 10.84 -1.95 5.32
CA ALA A 119 10.92 -1.17 4.08
C ALA A 119 10.89 -2.02 2.80
N GLY A 120 11.00 -3.34 2.91
CA GLY A 120 11.19 -4.25 1.79
C GLY A 120 10.01 -4.26 0.80
N GLY A 121 8.78 -4.24 1.30
CA GLY A 121 7.57 -4.17 0.49
C GLY A 121 7.44 -2.85 -0.26
N THR A 122 7.71 -1.74 0.42
CA THR A 122 7.74 -0.40 -0.19
C THR A 122 8.81 -0.31 -1.27
N TYR A 123 10.01 -0.85 -1.00
CA TYR A 123 11.08 -0.94 -1.98
C TYR A 123 10.69 -1.76 -3.22
N ALA A 124 10.06 -2.91 -3.03
CA ALA A 124 9.65 -3.77 -4.15
C ALA A 124 8.62 -3.09 -5.07
N VAL A 125 7.66 -2.35 -4.50
CA VAL A 125 6.69 -1.57 -5.27
C VAL A 125 7.35 -0.40 -5.97
N ALA A 126 8.18 0.38 -5.27
CA ALA A 126 8.96 1.47 -5.86
C ALA A 126 9.80 0.98 -7.04
N LYS A 127 10.51 -0.15 -6.85
CA LYS A 127 11.33 -0.75 -7.91
C LYS A 127 10.52 -1.22 -9.10
N ALA A 128 9.37 -1.84 -8.89
CA ALA A 128 8.52 -2.32 -9.98
C ALA A 128 8.00 -1.17 -10.85
N LEU A 129 7.71 -0.01 -10.25
CA LEU A 129 7.26 1.18 -10.98
C LEU A 129 8.31 1.72 -11.96
N THR A 130 9.61 1.53 -11.68
CA THR A 130 10.69 1.93 -12.60
C THR A 130 10.75 1.05 -13.85
N ASN A 131 10.12 -0.12 -13.83
CA ASN A 131 10.13 -1.10 -14.91
C ASN A 131 8.88 -1.01 -15.80
N VAL A 132 7.89 -0.19 -15.41
CA VAL A 132 6.66 0.04 -16.18
C VAL A 132 7.00 0.67 -17.53
N GLN A 133 6.59 0.03 -18.62
CA GLN A 133 6.85 0.54 -19.98
C GLN A 133 5.96 1.72 -20.37
N GLY A 134 4.85 1.91 -19.65
CA GLY A 134 3.94 3.03 -19.84
C GLY A 134 4.10 4.10 -18.77
N LEU A 135 3.00 4.69 -18.31
CA LEU A 135 3.03 5.78 -17.34
C LEU A 135 3.01 5.27 -15.90
N SER A 136 4.07 5.49 -15.15
CA SER A 136 4.08 5.35 -13.69
C SER A 136 3.98 6.72 -13.02
N VAL A 137 3.04 6.88 -12.10
CA VAL A 137 2.83 8.11 -11.32
C VAL A 137 2.97 7.79 -9.84
N VAL A 138 3.89 8.47 -9.17
CA VAL A 138 4.00 8.47 -7.71
C VAL A 138 3.23 9.68 -7.19
N GLY A 139 2.20 9.43 -6.38
CA GLY A 139 1.34 10.45 -5.79
C GLY A 139 1.44 10.49 -4.28
N GLY A 140 1.30 11.68 -3.70
CA GLY A 140 1.32 11.89 -2.25
C GLY A 140 2.72 12.11 -1.67
N GLY A 141 2.77 12.88 -0.59
CA GLY A 141 4.03 13.26 0.07
C GLY A 141 4.83 12.06 0.56
N ASP A 142 4.17 11.10 1.21
CA ASP A 142 4.84 9.95 1.83
C ASP A 142 5.43 9.00 0.78
N SER A 143 4.74 8.80 -0.36
CA SER A 143 5.29 7.98 -1.45
C SER A 143 6.47 8.64 -2.14
N ALA A 144 6.41 9.97 -2.35
CA ALA A 144 7.54 10.74 -2.86
C ALA A 144 8.73 10.75 -1.88
N ALA A 145 8.47 10.77 -0.57
CA ALA A 145 9.50 10.63 0.46
C ALA A 145 10.11 9.22 0.45
N ALA A 146 9.29 8.19 0.34
CA ALA A 146 9.73 6.80 0.32
C ALA A 146 10.67 6.50 -0.85
N VAL A 147 10.33 6.89 -2.09
CA VAL A 147 11.20 6.63 -3.25
C VAL A 147 12.58 7.27 -3.08
N ARG A 148 12.65 8.48 -2.53
CA ARG A 148 13.91 9.18 -2.29
C ARG A 148 14.71 8.57 -1.14
N ALA A 149 14.04 8.22 -0.04
CA ALA A 149 14.67 7.58 1.12
C ALA A 149 15.27 6.20 0.74
N LEU A 150 14.64 5.50 -0.20
CA LEU A 150 15.06 4.19 -0.68
C LEU A 150 16.08 4.27 -1.84
N GLY A 151 16.55 5.47 -2.19
CA GLY A 151 17.63 5.68 -3.14
C GLY A 151 17.24 5.66 -4.61
N PHE A 152 15.95 5.79 -4.93
CA PHE A 152 15.49 5.97 -6.31
C PHE A 152 15.59 7.44 -6.73
N ALA A 153 15.91 7.67 -8.00
CA ALA A 153 15.91 9.01 -8.57
C ALA A 153 14.50 9.39 -9.03
N ASP A 154 14.17 10.69 -8.98
CA ASP A 154 12.86 11.17 -9.42
C ASP A 154 12.62 10.85 -10.90
N GLU A 155 13.68 10.87 -11.74
CA GLU A 155 13.64 10.52 -13.16
C GLU A 155 13.43 9.02 -13.47
N ASP A 156 13.51 8.14 -12.47
CA ASP A 156 13.22 6.71 -12.65
C ASP A 156 11.70 6.44 -12.84
N TYR A 157 10.86 7.46 -12.62
CA TYR A 157 9.41 7.39 -12.69
C TYR A 157 8.85 8.29 -13.80
N GLY A 158 7.70 7.93 -14.35
CA GLY A 158 7.04 8.74 -15.38
C GLY A 158 6.59 10.12 -14.86
N HIS A 159 6.15 10.19 -13.61
CA HIS A 159 5.82 11.45 -12.93
C HIS A 159 5.84 11.28 -11.40
N ILE A 160 6.40 12.25 -10.69
CA ILE A 160 6.22 12.41 -9.24
C ILE A 160 5.36 13.64 -8.98
N SER A 161 4.17 13.42 -8.42
CA SER A 161 3.21 14.48 -8.15
C SER A 161 3.58 15.23 -6.86
N THR A 162 3.72 16.55 -6.97
CA THR A 162 3.95 17.46 -5.82
C THR A 162 2.65 18.06 -5.27
N GLY A 163 1.50 17.70 -5.83
CA GLY A 163 0.20 18.25 -5.44
C GLY A 163 -0.33 17.75 -4.09
N GLY A 164 0.28 16.72 -3.50
CA GLY A 164 -0.14 16.15 -2.22
C GLY A 164 -1.62 15.79 -2.23
N GLY A 165 -2.39 16.39 -1.31
CA GLY A 165 -3.85 16.19 -1.23
C GLY A 165 -4.61 16.64 -2.47
N ALA A 166 -4.14 17.67 -3.21
CA ALA A 166 -4.82 18.13 -4.41
C ALA A 166 -4.82 17.07 -5.52
N SER A 167 -3.76 16.26 -5.62
CA SER A 167 -3.68 15.16 -6.60
C SER A 167 -4.69 14.06 -6.28
N LEU A 168 -4.95 13.80 -4.99
CA LEU A 168 -5.95 12.84 -4.55
C LEU A 168 -7.37 13.36 -4.77
N GLU A 169 -7.65 14.61 -4.40
CA GLU A 169 -8.95 15.24 -4.65
C GLU A 169 -9.30 15.25 -6.15
N TYR A 170 -8.31 15.49 -7.01
CA TYR A 170 -8.48 15.37 -8.46
C TYR A 170 -8.86 13.96 -8.90
N LEU A 171 -8.19 12.92 -8.35
CA LEU A 171 -8.48 11.52 -8.66
C LEU A 171 -9.81 11.02 -8.09
N GLU A 172 -10.26 11.61 -6.99
CA GLU A 172 -11.61 11.42 -6.44
C GLU A 172 -12.69 12.04 -7.35
N GLY A 173 -12.31 12.79 -8.39
CA GLY A 173 -13.22 13.44 -9.32
C GLY A 173 -13.79 14.76 -8.80
N LYS A 174 -13.17 15.36 -7.77
CA LYS A 174 -13.60 16.65 -7.23
C LYS A 174 -13.21 17.78 -8.17
N ALA A 175 -14.05 18.80 -8.21
CA ALA A 175 -13.73 20.09 -8.80
C ALA A 175 -12.62 20.77 -7.98
N LEU A 176 -11.53 21.16 -8.63
CA LEU A 176 -10.45 21.89 -8.00
C LEU A 176 -10.58 23.37 -8.36
N PRO A 177 -10.88 24.28 -7.40
CA PRO A 177 -11.16 25.68 -7.70
C PRO A 177 -10.04 26.38 -8.51
N GLY A 178 -8.78 26.02 -8.27
CA GLY A 178 -7.64 26.56 -9.00
C GLY A 178 -7.54 26.09 -10.46
N ILE A 179 -8.02 24.88 -10.78
CA ILE A 179 -8.11 24.37 -12.15
C ILE A 179 -9.34 24.96 -12.84
N ASP A 180 -10.48 24.99 -12.16
CA ASP A 180 -11.73 25.54 -12.69
C ASP A 180 -11.60 27.00 -13.08
N ALA A 181 -10.86 27.80 -12.28
CA ALA A 181 -10.58 29.20 -12.60
C ALA A 181 -9.76 29.40 -13.89
N LEU A 182 -9.07 28.35 -14.37
CA LEU A 182 -8.28 28.35 -15.60
C LEU A 182 -9.01 27.62 -16.75
N ALA A 183 -10.15 27.00 -16.48
CA ALA A 183 -10.96 26.34 -17.50
C ALA A 183 -11.48 27.38 -18.51
N ARG A 184 -11.25 27.11 -19.80
CA ARG A 184 -11.71 27.95 -20.91
C ARG A 184 -13.10 27.54 -21.38
#